data_AF-A0A921YR37-F1
#
_entry.id   AF-A0A921YR37-F1
#
_cell.length_a   1.000
_cell.length_b   1.000
_cell.length_c   1.000
_cell.angle_alpha   90.00
_cell.angle_beta   90.00
_cell.angle_gamma   90.00
#
_symmetry.space_group_name_H-M   'P 1'
#
loop_
_entity.id
_entity.type
_entity.pdbx_description
1 polymer ?
#
loop_
_entity_poly.entity_id
_entity_poly.type
_entity_poly.pdbx_seq_one_letter_code
_entity_poly.pdbx_strand_id
1 'polypeptide(L)'
;MDLNSTHNPSYWFVIREDQSNVIFSSNNFTIQNQQISGQEARYIVDSAENRQYIEIDDAPVIVQETTETFDKDPLRSKDEDNFWDRNKVKTLLNLCLENRFKNSLKDKSLWQEIAKHLGTTVDECNKKYRNLRRTYIRLLKKKRLGKEIKWVHYNICEEVFKECKTLPPSVLEPWEDYKIRKLLSLYIENLHKFRSPDCLQKDVWKEIATQMGTTEYNCYHKFKNLKRAYLNWLERSRETGKPIKWQYHQYFERIFYNYSPTLGPWDRNKTRLLMDAYVQIADKFKNPRIQKKELWKEIATVVGESASDCDKKFRNLKQTYIRLKMKADSGRSITKWRYFKDFDTIYGNTTIASTEEPKITQKSTQEDYVKLLLSFYLENKEKFRDPLIKKKNVWRILTPKIGLSTEECDRKFRNLKQTYIRLAEKKRETGKNNNWPYYAYFEKIFDQPTVPGTCNHVNVDDVTLSEIKRVVRDIQDKKDNDKFERLLQHIEESNNIQRERNRILQAILDRK
;
A
#
# COMPACT_ATOMS: atom_id res chain seq x y z
N MET A 1 -27.88 -55.32 -31.63
CA MET A 1 -28.28 -55.46 -30.23
C MET A 1 -27.49 -54.41 -29.45
N ASP A 2 -28.24 -53.43 -28.97
CA ASP A 2 -27.97 -52.37 -27.99
C ASP A 2 -26.74 -51.46 -28.17
N LEU A 3 -27.04 -50.35 -28.85
CA LEU A 3 -26.36 -49.05 -28.81
C LEU A 3 -26.81 -48.30 -27.55
N ASN A 4 -25.87 -47.90 -26.69
CA ASN A 4 -25.84 -46.63 -25.93
C ASN A 4 -24.97 -46.75 -24.66
N SER A 5 -23.75 -46.25 -24.72
CA SER A 5 -23.04 -45.79 -23.52
C SER A 5 -22.28 -44.52 -23.86
N THR A 6 -22.85 -43.39 -23.49
CA THR A 6 -22.22 -42.07 -23.60
C THR A 6 -21.18 -41.94 -22.49
N HIS A 7 -19.90 -42.06 -22.86
CA HIS A 7 -18.77 -41.77 -21.99
C HIS A 7 -18.77 -40.27 -21.62
N ASN A 8 -18.89 -39.98 -20.33
CA ASN A 8 -18.87 -38.65 -19.74
C ASN A 8 -17.40 -38.26 -19.43
N PRO A 9 -16.75 -37.32 -20.15
CA PRO A 9 -15.38 -36.93 -19.82
C PRO A 9 -15.38 -36.00 -18.61
N SER A 10 -14.90 -36.50 -17.47
CA SER A 10 -14.62 -35.72 -16.27
C SER A 10 -13.61 -34.61 -16.60
N TYR A 11 -14.03 -33.34 -16.47
CA TYR A 11 -13.17 -32.18 -16.67
C TYR A 11 -12.22 -32.00 -15.49
N TRP A 12 -10.91 -32.01 -15.76
CA TRP A 12 -9.87 -31.61 -14.81
C TRP A 12 -9.56 -30.11 -15.00
N PHE A 13 -9.84 -29.30 -13.99
CA PHE A 13 -9.35 -27.92 -13.95
C PHE A 13 -7.88 -27.91 -13.51
N VAL A 14 -6.97 -27.58 -14.42
CA VAL A 14 -5.60 -27.18 -14.07
C VAL A 14 -5.52 -25.66 -14.19
N ILE A 15 -5.72 -24.97 -13.07
CA ILE A 15 -5.37 -23.55 -12.97
C ILE A 15 -3.85 -23.49 -12.84
N ARG A 16 -3.16 -23.07 -13.90
CA ARG A 16 -1.78 -22.59 -13.78
C ARG A 16 -1.81 -21.23 -13.07
N GLU A 17 -1.61 -21.23 -11.76
CA GLU A 17 -1.20 -20.03 -11.02
C GLU A 17 0.26 -19.72 -11.38
N ASP A 18 0.48 -19.01 -12.47
CA ASP A 18 1.77 -18.39 -12.71
C ASP A 18 1.63 -17.05 -13.44
N GLN A 19 0.97 -16.09 -12.79
CA GLN A 19 1.12 -14.66 -13.06
C GLN A 19 1.02 -13.85 -11.78
N SER A 20 2.12 -13.82 -11.01
CA SER A 20 2.35 -12.75 -10.03
C SER A 20 3.80 -12.26 -10.07
N ASN A 21 4.28 -11.92 -11.27
CA ASN A 21 5.46 -11.08 -11.46
C ASN A 21 5.34 -10.27 -12.76
N VAL A 22 4.43 -9.30 -12.77
CA VAL A 22 4.46 -8.20 -13.75
C VAL A 22 4.31 -6.89 -12.98
N ILE A 23 5.45 -6.35 -12.53
CA ILE A 23 5.55 -4.91 -12.30
C ILE A 23 5.90 -4.31 -13.66
N PHE A 24 4.93 -3.63 -14.26
CA PHE A 24 5.17 -2.69 -15.34
C PHE A 24 6.12 -1.58 -14.84
N SER A 25 7.33 -1.55 -15.36
CA SER A 25 8.10 -0.31 -15.53
C SER A 25 8.35 -0.14 -17.02
N SER A 26 7.51 0.69 -17.62
CA SER A 26 7.71 1.27 -18.93
C SER A 26 8.91 2.21 -18.89
N ASN A 27 9.96 1.88 -19.65
CA ASN A 27 10.60 2.79 -20.62
C ASN A 27 11.83 2.14 -21.27
N ASN A 28 11.66 1.82 -22.56
CA ASN A 28 12.61 1.87 -23.68
C ASN A 28 14.09 1.51 -23.43
N PHE A 29 14.50 0.34 -23.94
CA PHE A 29 15.69 0.23 -24.78
C PHE A 29 15.47 -0.87 -25.84
N THR A 30 15.59 -0.46 -27.09
CA THR A 30 15.69 -1.28 -28.31
C THR A 30 17.06 -1.93 -28.39
N ILE A 31 17.14 -3.26 -28.34
CA ILE A 31 18.28 -4.02 -28.90
C ILE A 31 17.73 -5.32 -29.51
N GLN A 32 18.12 -5.57 -30.76
CA GLN A 32 17.77 -6.72 -31.59
C GLN A 32 18.29 -8.04 -30.99
N ASN A 33 17.45 -9.07 -30.95
CA ASN A 33 17.86 -10.46 -30.71
C ASN A 33 18.29 -11.10 -32.03
N GLN A 34 19.48 -11.71 -32.04
CA GLN A 34 19.86 -12.76 -32.98
C GLN A 34 19.39 -14.12 -32.46
N GLN A 35 18.87 -14.94 -33.38
CA GLN A 35 18.43 -16.33 -33.17
C GLN A 35 19.63 -17.25 -32.97
N ILE A 36 19.58 -18.13 -31.96
CA ILE A 36 20.20 -19.47 -32.05
C ILE A 36 19.29 -20.50 -31.38
N SER A 37 19.13 -21.59 -32.11
CA SER A 37 18.28 -22.76 -31.97
C SER A 37 18.89 -23.89 -31.13
N GLY A 38 18.01 -24.70 -30.52
CA GLY A 38 18.19 -26.14 -30.35
C GLY A 38 18.78 -26.60 -29.02
N GLN A 39 17.97 -27.32 -28.22
CA GLN A 39 18.23 -28.73 -27.91
C GLN A 39 17.08 -29.34 -27.08
N GLU A 40 16.73 -30.55 -27.48
CA GLU A 40 15.64 -31.41 -27.02
C GLU A 40 15.90 -31.92 -25.60
N ALA A 41 14.85 -31.99 -24.76
CA ALA A 41 14.86 -32.77 -23.53
C ALA A 41 13.72 -33.80 -23.56
N ARG A 42 14.14 -35.07 -23.52
CA ARG A 42 13.32 -36.28 -23.60
C ARG A 42 12.49 -36.47 -22.33
N TYR A 43 11.27 -36.99 -22.51
CA TYR A 43 10.37 -37.45 -21.46
C TYR A 43 10.82 -38.81 -20.91
N ILE A 44 10.73 -38.98 -19.59
CA ILE A 44 10.66 -40.28 -18.92
C ILE A 44 9.33 -40.31 -18.18
N VAL A 45 8.47 -41.25 -18.60
CA VAL A 45 7.21 -41.62 -17.96
C VAL A 45 7.55 -42.71 -16.95
N ASP A 46 7.08 -42.56 -15.71
CA ASP A 46 7.02 -43.67 -14.78
C ASP A 46 5.61 -43.70 -14.17
N SER A 47 4.97 -44.85 -14.36
CA SER A 47 3.57 -45.13 -14.05
C SER A 47 3.54 -46.08 -12.86
N ALA A 48 2.80 -45.74 -11.80
CA ALA A 48 2.31 -46.75 -10.86
C ALA A 48 1.04 -46.25 -10.15
N GLU A 49 -0.01 -47.04 -10.35
CA GLU A 49 -1.38 -46.90 -9.89
C GLU A 49 -1.54 -47.21 -8.40
N ASN A 50 -2.56 -46.61 -7.77
CA ASN A 50 -3.48 -47.25 -6.82
C ASN A 50 -4.29 -46.19 -6.08
N ARG A 51 -5.52 -45.88 -6.53
CA ARG A 51 -6.64 -45.53 -5.63
C ARG A 51 -8.00 -45.91 -6.24
N GLN A 52 -8.72 -46.71 -5.47
CA GLN A 52 -10.06 -47.25 -5.71
C GLN A 52 -11.14 -46.16 -5.80
N TYR A 53 -12.15 -46.43 -6.64
CA TYR A 53 -13.35 -45.64 -6.89
C TYR A 53 -14.46 -45.93 -5.89
N ILE A 54 -15.26 -44.91 -5.54
CA ILE A 54 -16.64 -45.04 -5.04
C ILE A 54 -17.50 -44.06 -5.83
N GLU A 55 -18.54 -44.60 -6.44
CA GLU A 55 -19.53 -44.02 -7.35
C GLU A 55 -20.67 -43.37 -6.53
N ILE A 56 -21.17 -42.20 -6.93
CA ILE A 56 -22.37 -41.55 -6.35
C ILE A 56 -23.27 -41.14 -7.51
N ASP A 57 -24.42 -41.81 -7.63
CA ASP A 57 -25.51 -41.49 -8.56
C ASP A 57 -26.26 -40.23 -8.13
N ASP A 58 -26.49 -39.34 -9.09
CA ASP A 58 -27.39 -38.19 -9.00
C ASP A 58 -28.82 -38.59 -9.39
N ALA A 59 -29.81 -37.95 -8.75
CA ALA A 59 -31.12 -37.73 -9.37
C ALA A 59 -31.70 -36.37 -8.91
N PRO A 60 -31.96 -35.41 -9.83
CA PRO A 60 -32.69 -34.20 -9.51
C PRO A 60 -34.19 -34.40 -9.74
N VAL A 61 -34.99 -34.06 -8.73
CA VAL A 61 -36.46 -33.96 -8.84
C VAL A 61 -36.83 -32.54 -9.28
N ILE A 62 -37.59 -32.46 -10.37
CA ILE A 62 -38.27 -31.26 -10.87
C ILE A 62 -39.59 -31.12 -10.12
N VAL A 63 -39.84 -29.97 -9.47
CA VAL A 63 -41.22 -29.53 -9.15
C VAL A 63 -41.39 -28.03 -9.40
N GLN A 64 -42.43 -27.80 -10.19
CA GLN A 64 -43.17 -26.62 -10.63
C GLN A 64 -43.21 -25.36 -9.77
N GLU A 65 -43.24 -24.24 -10.50
CA GLU A 65 -43.66 -22.90 -10.10
C GLU A 65 -45.09 -22.88 -9.56
N THR A 66 -45.28 -22.24 -8.40
CA THR A 66 -46.53 -21.57 -8.04
C THR A 66 -46.22 -20.18 -7.49
N THR A 67 -46.85 -19.20 -8.12
CA THR A 67 -46.78 -17.77 -7.88
C THR A 67 -47.77 -17.38 -6.79
N GLU A 68 -47.35 -16.81 -5.67
CA GLU A 68 -48.21 -15.98 -4.83
C GLU A 68 -47.45 -14.77 -4.23
N THR A 69 -48.23 -13.72 -4.03
CA THR A 69 -47.94 -12.29 -4.01
C THR A 69 -47.41 -11.69 -2.70
N PHE A 70 -46.58 -10.66 -2.85
CA PHE A 70 -46.42 -9.44 -2.04
C PHE A 70 -46.66 -9.46 -0.52
N ASP A 71 -45.62 -9.10 0.24
CA ASP A 71 -45.76 -7.97 1.18
C ASP A 71 -44.44 -7.17 1.35
N LYS A 72 -44.61 -5.85 1.44
CA LYS A 72 -43.53 -4.84 1.45
C LYS A 72 -42.93 -4.64 2.85
N ASP A 73 -41.61 -4.76 2.93
CA ASP A 73 -40.59 -3.92 3.61
C ASP A 73 -40.86 -3.29 5.00
N PRO A 74 -39.83 -3.21 5.89
CA PRO A 74 -38.90 -2.08 5.71
C PRO A 74 -37.42 -2.38 5.96
N LEU A 75 -36.61 -1.92 5.01
CA LEU A 75 -35.34 -1.19 5.18
C LEU A 75 -34.65 -1.40 6.54
N ARG A 76 -33.77 -2.40 6.63
CA ARG A 76 -32.68 -2.37 7.60
C ARG A 76 -31.48 -1.68 6.97
N SER A 77 -31.06 -0.59 7.61
CA SER A 77 -29.86 0.18 7.28
C SER A 77 -28.63 -0.73 7.21
N LYS A 78 -27.96 -0.77 6.05
CA LYS A 78 -26.73 -1.53 5.78
C LYS A 78 -25.50 -1.08 6.60
N ASP A 79 -25.65 -0.16 7.56
CA ASP A 79 -24.54 0.45 8.29
C ASP A 79 -24.34 -0.08 9.74
N GLU A 80 -25.19 -1.00 10.22
CA GLU A 80 -25.05 -1.65 11.55
C GLU A 80 -24.36 -3.04 11.50
N ASP A 81 -24.11 -3.59 10.30
CA ASP A 81 -23.95 -5.03 10.10
C ASP A 81 -22.55 -5.65 10.36
N ASN A 82 -21.60 -4.94 10.99
CA ASN A 82 -20.26 -5.53 11.20
C ASN A 82 -19.59 -5.27 12.55
N PHE A 83 -20.38 -5.12 13.62
CA PHE A 83 -19.83 -5.08 14.97
C PHE A 83 -19.87 -6.45 15.66
N TRP A 84 -18.73 -7.16 15.66
CA TRP A 84 -18.54 -8.39 16.46
C TRP A 84 -18.39 -8.04 17.94
N ASP A 85 -19.50 -7.81 18.63
CA ASP A 85 -19.52 -7.55 20.06
C ASP A 85 -19.11 -8.78 20.90
N ARG A 86 -18.91 -8.55 22.21
CA ARG A 86 -18.49 -9.58 23.17
C ARG A 86 -19.47 -10.77 23.24
N ASN A 87 -20.77 -10.52 23.14
CA ASN A 87 -21.79 -11.55 23.24
C ASN A 87 -21.87 -12.36 21.94
N LYS A 88 -21.86 -11.70 20.77
CA LYS A 88 -21.82 -12.32 19.45
C LYS A 88 -20.60 -13.23 19.29
N VAL A 89 -19.43 -12.82 19.79
CA VAL A 89 -18.22 -13.66 19.85
C VAL A 89 -18.41 -14.86 20.79
N LYS A 90 -19.01 -14.65 21.97
CA LYS A 90 -19.29 -15.72 22.92
C LYS A 90 -20.26 -16.76 22.34
N THR A 91 -21.34 -16.30 21.70
CA THR A 91 -22.32 -17.16 21.02
C THR A 91 -21.68 -17.95 19.89
N LEU A 92 -20.87 -17.32 19.03
CA LEU A 92 -20.12 -18.03 17.98
C LEU A 92 -19.29 -19.18 18.56
N LEU A 93 -18.52 -18.90 19.62
CA LEU A 93 -17.66 -19.91 20.24
C LEU A 93 -18.46 -21.02 20.93
N ASN A 94 -19.56 -20.70 21.60
CA ASN A 94 -20.44 -21.67 22.24
C ASN A 94 -21.13 -22.58 21.22
N LEU A 95 -21.64 -22.03 20.12
CA LEU A 95 -22.20 -22.81 19.03
C LEU A 95 -21.16 -23.80 18.49
N CYS A 96 -19.90 -23.39 18.33
CA CYS A 96 -18.83 -24.31 17.93
C CYS A 96 -18.51 -25.42 18.95
N LEU A 97 -18.85 -25.24 20.24
CA LEU A 97 -18.62 -26.25 21.30
C LEU A 97 -19.73 -27.29 21.40
N GLU A 98 -20.96 -26.92 21.04
CA GLU A 98 -22.11 -27.81 21.07
C GLU A 98 -21.84 -29.08 20.24
N ASN A 99 -22.23 -30.24 20.76
CA ASN A 99 -21.95 -31.55 20.15
C ASN A 99 -22.34 -31.64 18.66
N ARG A 100 -23.39 -30.90 18.24
CA ARG A 100 -23.83 -30.80 16.85
C ARG A 100 -22.80 -30.15 15.92
N PHE A 101 -21.93 -29.29 16.44
CA PHE A 101 -20.99 -28.47 15.65
C PHE A 101 -19.51 -28.81 15.88
N LYS A 102 -19.21 -29.86 16.66
CA LYS A 102 -17.83 -30.31 16.96
C LYS A 102 -17.02 -30.64 15.70
N ASN A 103 -17.67 -31.00 14.59
CA ASN A 103 -17.04 -31.34 13.31
C ASN A 103 -17.08 -30.19 12.27
N SER A 104 -17.20 -28.94 12.71
CA SER A 104 -17.34 -27.72 11.87
C SER A 104 -16.25 -27.48 10.81
N LEU A 105 -15.12 -28.18 10.86
CA LEU A 105 -14.03 -27.99 9.89
C LEU A 105 -14.34 -28.56 8.49
N LYS A 106 -15.36 -29.42 8.34
CA LYS A 106 -15.62 -30.14 7.08
C LYS A 106 -16.97 -29.88 6.44
N ASP A 107 -17.91 -29.25 7.14
CA ASP A 107 -19.29 -29.14 6.66
C ASP A 107 -19.70 -27.69 6.40
N LYS A 108 -19.99 -27.38 5.13
CA LYS A 108 -20.46 -26.06 4.69
C LYS A 108 -21.86 -25.76 5.22
N SER A 109 -22.69 -26.78 5.45
CA SER A 109 -24.06 -26.63 5.95
C SER A 109 -24.09 -26.11 7.40
N LEU A 110 -23.16 -26.58 8.25
CA LEU A 110 -23.04 -26.14 9.64
C LEU A 110 -22.72 -24.65 9.77
N TRP A 111 -21.88 -24.10 8.87
CA TRP A 111 -21.58 -22.67 8.89
C TRP A 111 -22.77 -21.83 8.46
N GLN A 112 -23.65 -22.34 7.60
CA GLN A 112 -24.90 -21.67 7.23
C GLN A 112 -25.84 -21.57 8.43
N GLU A 113 -25.96 -22.62 9.23
CA GLU A 113 -26.76 -22.59 10.47
C GLU A 113 -26.19 -21.63 11.51
N ILE A 114 -24.87 -21.63 11.73
CA ILE A 114 -24.21 -20.71 12.65
C ILE A 114 -24.40 -19.26 12.19
N ALA A 115 -24.25 -19.00 10.88
CA ALA A 115 -24.48 -17.70 10.27
C ALA A 115 -25.93 -17.22 10.47
N LYS A 116 -26.90 -18.11 10.28
CA LYS A 116 -28.33 -17.84 10.54
C LYS A 116 -28.59 -17.47 12.00
N HIS A 117 -28.03 -18.21 12.96
CA HIS A 117 -28.19 -17.92 14.40
C HIS A 117 -27.54 -16.60 14.82
N LEU A 118 -26.45 -16.20 14.17
CA LEU A 118 -25.71 -14.98 14.50
C LEU A 118 -26.16 -13.76 13.69
N GLY A 119 -27.07 -13.92 12.73
CA GLY A 119 -27.49 -12.86 11.81
C GLY A 119 -26.29 -12.22 11.10
N THR A 120 -25.46 -13.03 10.45
CA THR A 120 -24.26 -12.60 9.71
C THR A 120 -23.98 -13.60 8.58
N THR A 121 -23.00 -13.33 7.73
CA THR A 121 -22.67 -14.24 6.62
C THR A 121 -21.76 -15.39 7.06
N VAL A 122 -21.79 -16.49 6.31
CA VAL A 122 -20.90 -17.65 6.48
C VAL A 122 -19.42 -17.23 6.45
N ASP A 123 -19.07 -16.32 5.54
CA ASP A 123 -17.70 -15.84 5.38
C ASP A 123 -17.24 -14.99 6.56
N GLU A 124 -18.11 -14.16 7.12
CA GLU A 124 -17.81 -13.36 8.31
C GLU A 124 -17.61 -14.24 9.54
N CYS A 125 -18.48 -15.24 9.76
CA CYS A 125 -18.31 -16.25 10.80
C CYS A 125 -16.97 -16.98 10.67
N ASN A 126 -16.66 -17.48 9.47
CA ASN A 126 -15.41 -18.18 9.19
C ASN A 126 -14.18 -17.30 9.40
N LYS A 127 -14.22 -16.06 8.89
CA LYS A 127 -13.16 -15.08 9.06
C LYS A 127 -12.93 -14.76 10.53
N LYS A 128 -14.01 -14.55 11.30
CA LYS A 128 -13.94 -14.28 12.73
C LYS A 128 -13.38 -15.48 13.49
N TYR A 129 -13.87 -16.69 13.22
CA TYR A 129 -13.38 -17.93 13.83
C TYR A 129 -11.88 -18.14 13.59
N ARG A 130 -11.41 -18.00 12.34
CA ARG A 130 -9.98 -18.06 12.00
C ARG A 130 -9.16 -16.99 12.73
N ASN A 131 -9.68 -15.78 12.87
CA ASN A 131 -9.01 -14.69 13.60
C ASN A 131 -8.96 -14.95 15.12
N LEU A 132 -10.03 -15.52 15.70
CA LEU A 132 -10.06 -15.95 17.10
C LEU A 132 -9.03 -17.07 17.33
N ARG A 133 -8.96 -18.06 16.44
CA ARG A 133 -7.95 -19.13 16.48
C ARG A 133 -6.52 -18.58 16.45
N ARG A 134 -6.22 -17.67 15.52
CA ARG A 134 -4.90 -16.98 15.44
C ARG A 134 -4.59 -16.20 16.72
N THR A 135 -5.60 -15.53 17.28
CA THR A 135 -5.47 -14.77 18.53
C THR A 135 -5.20 -15.70 19.71
N TYR A 136 -5.95 -16.79 19.82
CA TYR A 136 -5.76 -17.82 20.83
C TYR A 136 -4.35 -18.42 20.76
N ILE A 137 -3.88 -18.85 19.57
CA ILE A 137 -2.51 -19.36 19.39
C ILE A 137 -1.47 -18.33 19.88
N ARG A 138 -1.64 -17.05 19.54
CA ARG A 138 -0.74 -15.98 20.02
C ARG A 138 -0.76 -15.84 21.55
N LEU A 139 -1.92 -16.00 22.19
CA LEU A 139 -2.06 -15.94 23.64
C LEU A 139 -1.50 -17.21 24.30
N LEU A 140 -1.65 -18.37 23.68
CA LEU A 140 -1.04 -19.63 24.12
C LEU A 140 0.49 -19.51 24.15
N LYS A 141 1.09 -18.91 23.12
CA LYS A 141 2.54 -18.58 23.10
C LYS A 141 2.94 -17.66 24.25
N LYS A 142 2.09 -16.69 24.61
CA LYS A 142 2.34 -15.79 25.76
C LYS A 142 2.21 -16.52 27.10
N LYS A 143 1.21 -17.40 27.26
CA LYS A 143 0.99 -18.21 28.46
C LYS A 143 2.20 -19.13 28.72
N ARG A 144 2.79 -19.73 27.67
CA ARG A 144 4.04 -20.51 27.77
C ARG A 144 5.26 -19.70 28.20
N LEU A 145 5.28 -18.39 27.97
CA LEU A 145 6.30 -17.47 28.49
C LEU A 145 6.03 -17.03 29.93
N GLY A 146 5.11 -17.68 30.65
CA GLY A 146 4.71 -17.32 32.01
C GLY A 146 3.91 -16.02 32.11
N LYS A 147 3.41 -15.48 30.99
CA LYS A 147 2.64 -14.21 31.01
C LYS A 147 1.17 -14.49 31.30
N GLU A 148 0.60 -13.71 32.22
CA GLU A 148 -0.83 -13.74 32.53
C GLU A 148 -1.67 -13.30 31.32
N ILE A 149 -2.79 -14.01 31.07
CA ILE A 149 -3.69 -13.73 29.95
C ILE A 149 -5.01 -13.15 30.46
N LYS A 150 -5.22 -11.84 30.29
CA LYS A 150 -6.45 -11.12 30.66
C LYS A 150 -7.44 -10.98 29.50
N TRP A 151 -7.62 -12.03 28.71
CA TRP A 151 -8.57 -12.00 27.58
C TRP A 151 -9.85 -12.74 27.92
N VAL A 152 -10.98 -12.03 27.87
CA VAL A 152 -12.30 -12.53 28.31
C VAL A 152 -12.70 -13.84 27.63
N HIS A 153 -12.39 -14.01 26.35
CA HIS A 153 -12.76 -15.20 25.58
C HIS A 153 -11.73 -16.33 25.70
N TYR A 154 -10.65 -16.15 26.47
CA TYR A 154 -9.54 -17.10 26.51
C TYR A 154 -9.99 -18.49 26.94
N ASN A 155 -10.78 -18.62 28.01
CA ASN A 155 -11.22 -19.92 28.53
C ASN A 155 -12.12 -20.66 27.52
N ILE A 156 -13.08 -19.97 26.90
CA ILE A 156 -13.95 -20.59 25.89
C ILE A 156 -13.13 -20.99 24.65
N CYS A 157 -12.22 -20.12 24.20
CA CYS A 157 -11.29 -20.45 23.12
C CYS A 157 -10.36 -21.62 23.46
N GLU A 158 -10.00 -21.80 24.73
CA GLU A 158 -9.14 -22.89 25.19
C GLU A 158 -9.82 -24.25 25.05
N GLU A 159 -11.15 -24.30 25.18
CA GLU A 159 -11.97 -25.47 24.90
C GLU A 159 -12.23 -25.66 23.40
N VAL A 160 -12.60 -24.58 22.69
CA VAL A 160 -12.90 -24.62 21.24
C VAL A 160 -11.68 -25.05 20.43
N PHE A 161 -10.51 -24.54 20.80
CA PHE A 161 -9.25 -24.77 20.09
C PHE A 161 -8.31 -25.69 20.89
N LYS A 162 -8.87 -26.69 21.59
CA LYS A 162 -8.08 -27.61 22.41
C LYS A 162 -6.98 -28.31 21.61
N GLU A 163 -7.20 -28.57 20.33
CA GLU A 163 -6.23 -29.16 19.39
C GLU A 163 -5.03 -28.24 19.15
N CYS A 164 -5.17 -26.93 19.38
CA CYS A 164 -4.03 -26.01 19.28
C CYS A 164 -3.01 -26.22 20.40
N LYS A 165 -3.35 -26.90 21.51
CA LYS A 165 -2.40 -27.22 22.60
C LYS A 165 -1.41 -28.30 22.20
N THR A 166 -1.82 -29.22 21.32
CA THR A 166 -1.01 -30.35 20.84
C THR A 166 -0.20 -30.01 19.58
N LEU A 167 -0.28 -28.77 19.09
CA LEU A 167 0.51 -28.35 17.93
C LEU A 167 2.01 -28.54 18.18
N PRO A 168 2.79 -28.90 17.14
CA PRO A 168 4.22 -29.13 17.26
C PRO A 168 4.93 -27.97 17.95
N PRO A 169 5.99 -28.25 18.75
CA PRO A 169 6.79 -27.21 19.38
C PRO A 169 7.23 -26.13 18.39
N SER A 170 7.65 -26.51 17.18
CA SER A 170 8.07 -25.59 16.11
C SER A 170 7.02 -24.54 15.72
N VAL A 171 5.72 -24.82 15.90
CA VAL A 171 4.61 -23.89 15.61
C VAL A 171 4.32 -23.01 16.82
N LEU A 172 4.42 -23.57 18.03
CA LEU A 172 4.08 -22.90 19.29
C LEU A 172 5.27 -22.21 19.96
N GLU A 173 6.48 -22.38 19.45
CA GLU A 173 7.68 -21.81 20.03
C GLU A 173 7.65 -20.28 19.93
N PRO A 174 7.89 -19.57 21.05
CA PRO A 174 8.08 -18.15 21.05
C PRO A 174 9.39 -17.76 20.35
N TRP A 175 9.39 -16.62 19.67
CA TRP A 175 10.62 -16.00 19.17
C TRP A 175 11.27 -15.18 20.28
N GLU A 176 12.04 -15.85 21.14
CA GLU A 176 12.83 -15.22 22.19
C GLU A 176 14.00 -14.41 21.60
N ASP A 177 14.57 -13.49 22.40
CA ASP A 177 15.58 -12.54 21.93
C ASP A 177 16.82 -13.25 21.37
N TYR A 178 17.33 -14.29 22.05
CA TYR A 178 18.47 -15.09 21.58
C TYR A 178 18.17 -15.75 20.23
N LYS A 179 16.95 -16.29 20.06
CA LYS A 179 16.52 -16.96 18.83
C LYS A 179 16.40 -15.96 17.68
N ILE A 180 15.93 -14.74 17.95
CA ILE A 180 15.90 -13.66 16.96
C ILE A 180 17.32 -13.25 16.56
N ARG A 181 18.24 -13.09 17.52
CA ARG A 181 19.65 -12.79 17.21
C ARG A 181 20.27 -13.87 16.35
N LYS A 182 20.06 -15.15 16.69
CA LYS A 182 20.54 -16.29 15.89
C LYS A 182 20.00 -16.24 14.45
N LEU A 183 18.71 -16.01 14.26
CA LEU A 183 18.11 -15.85 12.92
C LEU A 183 18.79 -14.73 12.12
N LEU A 184 19.01 -13.57 12.74
CA LEU A 184 19.62 -12.42 12.06
C LEU A 184 21.10 -12.66 11.74
N SER A 185 21.85 -13.33 12.63
CA SER A 185 23.24 -13.74 12.36
C SER A 185 23.31 -14.72 11.19
N LEU A 186 22.51 -15.78 11.19
CA LEU A 186 22.46 -16.76 10.10
C LEU A 186 22.09 -16.12 8.75
N TYR A 187 21.19 -15.14 8.77
CA TYR A 187 20.85 -14.37 7.58
C TYR A 187 22.04 -13.54 7.06
N ILE A 188 22.81 -12.91 7.96
CA ILE A 188 24.01 -12.14 7.61
C ILE A 188 25.11 -13.06 7.06
N GLU A 189 25.30 -14.23 7.64
CA GLU A 189 26.29 -15.22 7.18
C GLU A 189 25.96 -15.74 5.77
N ASN A 190 24.67 -15.99 5.50
CA ASN A 190 24.20 -16.46 4.20
C ASN A 190 23.81 -15.32 3.24
N LEU A 191 24.21 -14.09 3.54
CA LEU A 191 23.81 -12.90 2.78
C LEU A 191 24.31 -12.94 1.34
N HIS A 192 25.46 -13.57 1.09
CA HIS A 192 26.01 -13.79 -0.25
C HIS A 192 25.12 -14.75 -1.06
N LYS A 193 24.61 -15.83 -0.46
CA LYS A 193 23.70 -16.78 -1.11
C LYS A 193 22.35 -16.14 -1.45
N PHE A 194 21.79 -15.32 -0.56
CA PHE A 194 20.55 -14.59 -0.83
C PHE A 194 20.63 -13.61 -2.02
N ARG A 195 21.85 -13.26 -2.44
CA ARG A 195 22.12 -12.31 -3.53
C ARG A 195 22.61 -12.99 -4.80
N SER A 196 23.05 -14.25 -4.72
CA SER A 196 23.47 -14.98 -5.90
C SER A 196 22.25 -15.32 -6.76
N PRO A 197 22.25 -14.99 -8.06
CA PRO A 197 21.19 -15.42 -8.97
C PRO A 197 21.14 -16.94 -9.13
N ASP A 198 22.27 -17.61 -8.88
CA ASP A 198 22.40 -19.07 -8.97
C ASP A 198 21.85 -19.80 -7.73
N CYS A 199 21.41 -19.07 -6.71
CA CYS A 199 20.88 -19.63 -5.48
C CYS A 199 19.42 -19.22 -5.27
N LEU A 200 18.54 -20.21 -5.14
CA LEU A 200 17.15 -19.96 -4.79
C LEU A 200 17.08 -19.53 -3.31
N GLN A 201 16.50 -18.36 -3.05
CA GLN A 201 16.33 -17.87 -1.67
C GLN A 201 15.58 -18.86 -0.78
N LYS A 202 14.69 -19.67 -1.36
CA LYS A 202 13.97 -20.74 -0.66
C LYS A 202 14.92 -21.75 -0.03
N ASP A 203 15.98 -22.15 -0.73
CA ASP A 203 16.95 -23.13 -0.24
C ASP A 203 17.79 -22.56 0.90
N VAL A 204 18.15 -21.29 0.81
CA VAL A 204 18.84 -20.59 1.91
C VAL A 204 17.95 -20.51 3.15
N TRP A 205 16.66 -20.22 2.99
CA TRP A 205 15.71 -20.23 4.11
C TRP A 205 15.52 -21.63 4.70
N LYS A 206 15.54 -22.67 3.87
CA LYS A 206 15.49 -24.08 4.30
C LYS A 206 16.72 -24.44 5.13
N GLU A 207 17.92 -24.06 4.69
CA GLU A 207 19.16 -24.26 5.44
C GLU A 207 19.12 -23.56 6.81
N ILE A 208 18.72 -22.29 6.83
CA ILE A 208 18.56 -21.51 8.08
C ILE A 208 17.52 -22.17 9.00
N ALA A 209 16.40 -22.64 8.45
CA ALA A 209 15.34 -23.29 9.21
C ALA A 209 15.81 -24.59 9.89
N THR A 210 16.60 -25.40 9.19
CA THR A 210 17.25 -26.60 9.73
C THR A 210 18.14 -26.25 10.92
N GLN A 211 19.00 -25.22 10.80
CA GLN A 211 19.88 -24.77 11.88
C GLN A 211 19.14 -24.14 13.09
N MET A 212 17.91 -23.67 12.85
CA MET A 212 17.05 -23.03 13.84
C MET A 212 16.06 -24.00 14.51
N GLY A 213 15.99 -25.25 14.04
CA GLY A 213 15.00 -26.23 14.49
C GLY A 213 13.55 -25.79 14.26
N THR A 214 13.28 -25.07 13.17
CA THR A 214 11.94 -24.56 12.85
C THR A 214 11.65 -24.67 11.35
N THR A 215 10.53 -24.11 10.87
CA THR A 215 10.15 -24.16 9.45
C THR A 215 10.69 -22.97 8.66
N GLU A 216 10.96 -23.17 7.36
CA GLU A 216 11.35 -22.11 6.42
C GLU A 216 10.37 -20.94 6.45
N TYR A 217 9.07 -21.26 6.50
CA TYR A 217 8.00 -20.30 6.63
C TYR A 217 8.15 -19.43 7.88
N ASN A 218 8.40 -20.04 9.04
CA ASN A 218 8.55 -19.31 10.30
C ASN A 218 9.77 -18.36 10.27
N CYS A 219 10.91 -18.83 9.78
CA CYS A 219 12.13 -18.02 9.63
C CYS A 219 11.88 -16.82 8.71
N TYR A 220 11.40 -17.07 7.49
CA TYR A 220 11.12 -16.03 6.50
C TYR A 220 10.10 -15.01 7.03
N HIS A 221 8.97 -15.47 7.57
CA HIS A 221 7.93 -14.56 8.08
C HIS A 221 8.41 -13.75 9.29
N LYS A 222 9.21 -14.35 10.18
CA LYS A 222 9.80 -13.61 11.29
C LYS A 222 10.74 -12.53 10.79
N PHE A 223 11.64 -12.86 9.86
CA PHE A 223 12.55 -11.91 9.26
C PHE A 223 11.81 -10.78 8.53
N LYS A 224 10.80 -11.12 7.70
CA LYS A 224 9.95 -10.16 6.99
C LYS A 224 9.28 -9.17 7.94
N ASN A 225 8.76 -9.65 9.07
CA ASN A 225 8.15 -8.80 10.09
C ASN A 225 9.18 -7.88 10.78
N LEU A 226 10.37 -8.39 11.08
CA LEU A 226 11.47 -7.59 11.63
C LEU A 226 11.95 -6.52 10.64
N LYS A 227 12.08 -6.86 9.36
CA LYS A 227 12.41 -5.94 8.27
C LYS A 227 11.37 -4.81 8.18
N ARG A 228 10.07 -5.13 8.24
CA ARG A 228 9.02 -4.11 8.27
C ARG A 228 9.13 -3.20 9.49
N ALA A 229 9.37 -3.77 10.67
CA ALA A 229 9.56 -2.98 11.89
C ALA A 229 10.76 -2.03 11.77
N TYR A 230 11.88 -2.50 11.20
CA TYR A 230 13.05 -1.68 10.93
C TYR A 230 12.75 -0.49 10.00
N LEU A 231 12.05 -0.74 8.89
CA LEU A 231 11.67 0.32 7.95
C LEU A 231 10.78 1.38 8.62
N ASN A 232 9.84 0.97 9.46
CA ASN A 232 9.02 1.90 10.23
C ASN A 232 9.86 2.71 11.24
N TRP A 233 10.87 2.09 11.87
CA TRP A 233 11.82 2.80 12.74
C TRP A 233 12.67 3.81 11.97
N LEU A 234 13.13 3.46 10.77
CA LEU A 234 13.85 4.37 9.88
C LEU A 234 12.99 5.58 9.49
N GLU A 235 11.74 5.35 9.11
CA GLU A 235 10.80 6.41 8.75
C GLU A 235 10.58 7.39 9.92
N ARG A 236 10.28 6.86 11.12
CA ARG A 236 10.14 7.67 12.34
C ARG A 236 11.42 8.43 12.70
N SER A 237 12.59 7.82 12.51
CA SER A 237 13.87 8.47 12.76
C SER A 237 14.11 9.61 11.77
N ARG A 238 13.73 9.45 10.49
CA ARG A 238 13.80 10.51 9.47
C ARG A 238 12.88 11.68 9.78
N GLU A 239 11.69 11.42 10.32
CA GLU A 239 10.73 12.45 10.72
C GLU A 239 11.17 13.21 11.98
N THR A 240 11.64 12.48 12.99
CA THR A 240 11.93 13.05 14.32
C THR A 240 13.37 13.53 14.47
N GLY A 241 14.29 13.06 13.62
CA GLY A 241 15.73 13.28 13.74
C GLY A 241 16.39 12.55 14.92
N LYS A 242 15.66 11.70 15.64
CA LYS A 242 16.18 10.96 16.81
C LYS A 242 16.87 9.66 16.36
N PRO A 243 17.95 9.23 17.05
CA PRO A 243 18.61 7.95 16.76
C PRO A 243 17.69 6.77 17.06
N ILE A 244 17.81 5.70 16.27
CA ILE A 244 16.99 4.48 16.42
C ILE A 244 17.46 3.71 17.65
N LYS A 245 16.65 3.70 18.70
CA LYS A 245 16.86 2.87 19.91
C LYS A 245 16.09 1.55 19.78
N TRP A 246 16.52 0.70 18.86
CA TRP A 246 15.92 -0.62 18.66
C TRP A 246 16.98 -1.72 18.78
N GLN A 247 16.72 -2.76 19.58
CA GLN A 247 17.72 -3.78 19.96
C GLN A 247 18.30 -4.58 18.79
N TYR A 248 17.59 -4.62 17.65
CA TYR A 248 18.04 -5.31 16.44
C TYR A 248 18.57 -4.36 15.35
N HIS A 249 18.66 -3.06 15.64
CA HIS A 249 19.08 -2.04 14.67
C HIS A 249 20.41 -2.38 14.02
N GLN A 250 21.44 -2.71 14.81
CA GLN A 250 22.78 -3.06 14.34
C GLN A 250 22.81 -4.23 13.33
N TYR A 251 21.91 -5.21 13.48
CA TYR A 251 21.83 -6.33 12.54
C TYR A 251 21.29 -5.87 11.20
N PHE A 252 20.23 -5.06 11.21
CA PHE A 252 19.65 -4.50 9.99
C PHE A 252 20.58 -3.47 9.35
N GLU A 253 21.36 -2.74 10.14
CA GLU A 253 22.42 -1.92 9.59
C GLU A 253 23.43 -2.76 8.81
N ARG A 254 23.91 -3.87 9.37
CA ARG A 254 24.80 -4.79 8.64
C ARG A 254 24.13 -5.38 7.39
N ILE A 255 22.88 -5.79 7.49
CA ILE A 255 22.14 -6.39 6.37
C ILE A 255 21.99 -5.42 5.19
N PHE A 256 21.69 -4.14 5.47
CA PHE A 256 21.42 -3.14 4.44
C PHE A 256 22.65 -2.31 4.04
N TYR A 257 23.51 -1.96 4.98
CA TYR A 257 24.65 -1.05 4.76
C TYR A 257 25.96 -1.76 4.44
N ASN A 258 26.19 -3.01 4.87
CA ASN A 258 27.38 -3.76 4.40
C ASN A 258 27.25 -4.23 2.93
N TYR A 259 26.14 -3.95 2.24
CA TYR A 259 25.97 -4.29 0.82
C TYR A 259 26.51 -3.23 -0.15
N SER A 260 26.65 -1.99 0.32
CA SER A 260 27.12 -0.90 -0.52
C SER A 260 27.76 0.13 0.39
N PRO A 261 29.10 0.17 0.46
CA PRO A 261 29.83 1.22 1.17
C PRO A 261 29.41 2.62 0.72
N THR A 262 28.87 2.73 -0.49
CA THR A 262 28.45 3.97 -1.14
C THR A 262 26.97 4.32 -0.93
N LEU A 263 26.11 3.44 -0.38
CA LEU A 263 24.70 3.71 -0.01
C LEU A 263 24.48 3.73 1.52
N GLY A 264 25.54 4.02 2.28
CA GLY A 264 25.45 4.32 3.71
C GLY A 264 24.49 5.48 4.00
N PRO A 265 23.94 5.60 5.23
CA PRO A 265 23.19 6.78 5.63
C PRO A 265 24.02 8.03 5.35
N TRP A 266 23.37 9.17 5.08
CA TRP A 266 24.06 10.46 4.95
C TRP A 266 24.80 10.83 6.24
N ASP A 267 26.01 10.31 6.38
CA ASP A 267 26.88 10.55 7.50
C ASP A 267 27.58 11.91 7.36
N ARG A 268 28.46 12.21 8.31
CA ARG A 268 29.14 13.51 8.36
C ARG A 268 30.10 13.70 7.20
N ASN A 269 30.87 12.67 6.87
CA ASN A 269 31.92 12.73 5.86
C ASN A 269 31.31 12.82 4.48
N LYS A 270 30.27 12.02 4.22
CA LYS A 270 29.51 12.01 2.99
C LYS A 270 28.72 13.29 2.76
N THR A 271 28.12 13.84 3.82
CA THR A 271 27.44 15.15 3.74
C THR A 271 28.45 16.26 3.44
N ARG A 272 29.66 16.20 4.00
CA ARG A 272 30.75 17.14 3.69
C ARG A 272 31.23 16.99 2.25
N LEU A 273 31.51 15.77 1.80
CA LEU A 273 31.89 15.47 0.43
C LEU A 273 30.86 15.98 -0.59
N LEU A 274 29.56 15.86 -0.29
CA LEU A 274 28.49 16.44 -1.11
C LEU A 274 28.59 17.98 -1.20
N MET A 275 28.85 18.65 -0.08
CA MET A 275 28.98 20.11 -0.06
C MET A 275 30.23 20.57 -0.79
N ASP A 276 31.36 19.89 -0.58
CA ASP A 276 32.64 20.22 -1.23
C ASP A 276 32.55 20.02 -2.74
N ALA A 277 31.95 18.90 -3.19
CA ALA A 277 31.69 18.64 -4.61
C ALA A 277 30.75 19.69 -5.22
N TYR A 278 29.73 20.14 -4.48
CA TYR A 278 28.85 21.22 -4.94
C TYR A 278 29.59 22.56 -5.09
N VAL A 279 30.43 22.93 -4.11
CA VAL A 279 31.21 24.18 -4.13
C VAL A 279 32.07 24.27 -5.38
N GLN A 280 32.71 23.17 -5.77
CA GLN A 280 33.61 23.12 -6.94
C GLN A 280 32.92 23.43 -8.28
N ILE A 281 31.61 23.20 -8.38
CA ILE A 281 30.83 23.42 -9.61
C ILE A 281 29.66 24.40 -9.41
N ALA A 282 29.68 25.18 -8.32
CA ALA A 282 28.60 26.06 -7.93
C ALA A 282 28.34 27.19 -8.95
N ASP A 283 29.38 27.62 -9.66
CA ASP A 283 29.34 28.55 -10.78
C ASP A 283 28.56 27.97 -11.98
N LYS A 284 28.80 26.70 -12.34
CA LYS A 284 28.07 26.00 -13.41
C LYS A 284 26.57 25.93 -13.12
N PHE A 285 26.17 25.84 -11.84
CA PHE A 285 24.76 25.87 -11.44
C PHE A 285 24.06 27.21 -11.68
N LYS A 286 24.82 28.32 -11.83
CA LYS A 286 24.30 29.64 -12.17
C LYS A 286 24.09 29.81 -13.68
N ASN A 287 24.77 29.02 -14.50
CA ASN A 287 24.66 29.11 -15.95
C ASN A 287 23.33 28.46 -16.44
N PRO A 288 22.40 29.25 -17.03
CA PRO A 288 21.10 28.73 -17.48
C PRO A 288 21.21 27.78 -18.68
N ARG A 289 22.36 27.77 -19.39
CA ARG A 289 22.60 26.87 -20.53
C ARG A 289 22.92 25.43 -20.10
N ILE A 290 23.27 25.21 -18.83
CA ILE A 290 23.64 23.89 -18.31
C ILE A 290 22.46 23.26 -17.59
N GLN A 291 22.12 22.02 -17.96
CA GLN A 291 21.08 21.27 -17.28
C GLN A 291 21.57 20.83 -15.89
N LYS A 292 20.87 21.31 -14.84
CA LYS A 292 21.18 20.96 -13.44
C LYS A 292 21.21 19.46 -13.17
N LYS A 293 20.43 18.67 -13.94
CA LYS A 293 20.43 17.20 -13.83
C LYS A 293 21.82 16.61 -14.11
N GLU A 294 22.57 17.15 -15.07
CA GLU A 294 23.89 16.66 -15.42
C GLU A 294 24.94 17.06 -14.37
N LEU A 295 24.82 18.27 -13.80
CA LEU A 295 25.68 18.69 -12.68
C LEU A 295 25.48 17.81 -11.44
N TRP A 296 24.25 17.38 -11.17
CA TRP A 296 23.99 16.44 -10.09
C TRP A 296 24.51 15.02 -10.37
N LYS A 297 24.65 14.61 -11.64
CA LYS A 297 25.34 13.36 -11.99
C LYS A 297 26.85 13.46 -11.71
N GLU A 298 27.47 14.59 -12.03
CA GLU A 298 28.89 14.87 -11.73
C GLU A 298 29.14 14.85 -10.22
N ILE A 299 28.23 15.40 -9.40
CA ILE A 299 28.32 15.30 -7.94
C ILE A 299 28.08 13.86 -7.46
N ALA A 300 27.14 13.15 -8.06
CA ALA A 300 26.82 11.77 -7.70
C ALA A 300 27.99 10.80 -7.87
N THR A 301 28.79 10.97 -8.94
CA THR A 301 29.98 10.13 -9.15
C THR A 301 31.02 10.33 -8.05
N VAL A 302 31.17 11.56 -7.53
CA VAL A 302 32.09 11.87 -6.42
C VAL A 302 31.57 11.35 -5.08
N VAL A 303 30.27 11.51 -4.81
CA VAL A 303 29.65 11.16 -3.52
C VAL A 303 29.34 9.66 -3.39
N GLY A 304 29.26 8.94 -4.50
CA GLY A 304 28.87 7.52 -4.56
C GLY A 304 27.36 7.30 -4.35
N GLU A 305 26.54 8.32 -4.57
CA GLU A 305 25.07 8.28 -4.38
C GLU A 305 24.33 8.55 -5.68
N SER A 306 23.02 8.34 -5.71
CA SER A 306 22.22 8.73 -6.88
C SER A 306 22.15 10.25 -7.03
N ALA A 307 22.15 10.76 -8.27
CA ALA A 307 22.01 12.19 -8.56
C ALA A 307 20.74 12.80 -7.92
N SER A 308 19.66 12.03 -7.86
CA SER A 308 18.42 12.46 -7.22
C SER A 308 18.55 12.58 -5.71
N ASP A 309 19.27 11.65 -5.07
CA ASP A 309 19.49 11.68 -3.62
C ASP A 309 20.46 12.80 -3.22
N CYS A 310 21.51 13.04 -4.01
CA CYS A 310 22.41 14.19 -3.84
C CYS A 310 21.65 15.52 -3.91
N ASP A 311 20.86 15.74 -4.96
CA ASP A 311 20.03 16.94 -5.12
C ASP A 311 19.05 17.11 -3.95
N LYS A 312 18.30 16.05 -3.62
CA LYS A 312 17.32 16.07 -2.53
C LYS A 312 17.98 16.38 -1.19
N LYS A 313 19.09 15.73 -0.88
CA LYS A 313 19.85 15.98 0.36
C LYS A 313 20.33 17.42 0.42
N PHE A 314 20.95 17.91 -0.66
CA PHE A 314 21.48 19.27 -0.71
C PHE A 314 20.37 20.32 -0.56
N ARG A 315 19.22 20.15 -1.24
CA ARG A 315 18.05 21.03 -1.09
C ARG A 315 17.52 21.07 0.34
N ASN A 316 17.48 19.92 1.03
CA ASN A 316 17.04 19.86 2.43
C ASN A 316 18.02 20.59 3.38
N LEU A 317 19.33 20.47 3.14
CA LEU A 317 20.35 21.22 3.87
C LEU A 317 20.22 22.72 3.62
N LYS A 318 20.07 23.13 2.36
CA LYS A 318 19.83 24.53 1.96
C LYS A 318 18.58 25.11 2.62
N GLN A 319 17.46 24.37 2.64
CA GLN A 319 16.23 24.82 3.29
C GLN A 319 16.41 24.99 4.81
N THR A 320 17.24 24.14 5.42
CA THR A 320 17.58 24.26 6.84
C THR A 320 18.44 25.49 7.10
N TYR A 321 19.46 25.73 6.27
CA TYR A 321 20.25 26.96 6.31
C TYR A 321 19.37 28.22 6.18
N ILE A 322 18.48 28.28 5.19
CA ILE A 322 17.60 29.44 4.97
C ILE A 322 16.76 29.72 6.22
N ARG A 323 16.13 28.70 6.81
CA ARG A 323 15.34 28.85 8.06
C ARG A 323 16.19 29.36 9.22
N LEU A 324 17.42 28.88 9.32
CA LEU A 324 18.34 29.26 10.38
C LEU A 324 18.88 30.69 10.19
N LYS A 325 19.16 31.10 8.95
CA LYS A 325 19.59 32.46 8.60
C LYS A 325 18.48 33.48 8.88
N MET A 326 17.24 33.22 8.45
CA MET A 326 16.09 34.09 8.76
C MET A 326 15.88 34.28 10.27
N LYS A 327 16.13 33.23 11.05
CA LYS A 327 16.06 33.29 12.52
C LYS A 327 17.19 34.12 13.13
N ALA A 328 18.40 34.04 12.57
CA ALA A 328 19.55 34.82 12.99
C ALA A 328 19.38 36.31 12.66
N ASP A 329 18.88 36.63 11.46
CA ASP A 329 18.61 38.00 11.02
C ASP A 329 17.50 38.68 11.85
N SER A 330 16.61 37.88 12.47
CA SER A 330 15.57 38.34 13.41
C SER A 330 16.09 38.60 14.84
N GLY A 331 17.40 38.66 15.05
CA GLY A 331 18.03 38.96 16.34
C GLY A 331 18.01 37.82 17.38
N ARG A 332 17.62 36.59 16.98
CA ARG A 332 17.70 35.41 17.85
C ARG A 332 19.03 34.68 17.64
N SER A 333 19.65 34.25 18.74
CA SER A 333 21.05 33.77 18.80
C SER A 333 21.49 32.81 17.69
N ILE A 334 22.78 32.94 17.34
CA ILE A 334 23.53 32.14 16.36
C ILE A 334 23.30 30.64 16.55
N THR A 335 23.06 29.96 15.43
CA THR A 335 22.64 28.56 15.44
C THR A 335 23.87 27.64 15.59
N LYS A 336 23.78 26.62 16.46
CA LYS A 336 24.83 25.58 16.59
C LYS A 336 24.80 24.54 15.46
N TRP A 337 24.13 24.83 14.34
CA TRP A 337 24.06 23.88 13.24
C TRP A 337 25.42 23.78 12.56
N ARG A 338 26.01 22.58 12.59
CA ARG A 338 27.40 22.34 12.18
C ARG A 338 27.75 22.74 10.75
N TYR A 339 26.78 22.75 9.84
CA TYR A 339 26.96 23.11 8.43
C TYR A 339 26.59 24.57 8.15
N PHE A 340 26.28 25.34 9.19
CA PHE A 340 25.82 26.72 9.02
C PHE A 340 26.91 27.60 8.40
N LYS A 341 28.15 27.50 8.90
CA LYS A 341 29.29 28.26 8.35
C LYS A 341 29.55 27.89 6.90
N ASP A 342 29.57 26.59 6.57
CA ASP A 342 29.78 26.10 5.20
C ASP A 342 28.74 26.69 4.24
N PHE A 343 27.45 26.67 4.62
CA PHE A 343 26.39 27.27 3.82
C PHE A 343 26.40 28.81 3.80
N ASP A 344 26.87 29.46 4.86
CA ASP A 344 27.06 30.92 4.91
C ASP A 344 28.24 31.35 4.04
N THR A 345 29.28 30.51 3.86
CA THR A 345 30.32 30.74 2.85
C THR A 345 29.76 30.58 1.43
N ILE A 346 28.93 29.55 1.19
CA ILE A 346 28.33 29.30 -0.13
C ILE A 346 27.33 30.40 -0.54
N TYR A 347 26.55 30.94 0.41
CA TYR A 347 25.41 31.81 0.12
C TYR A 347 25.43 33.19 0.80
N GLY A 348 26.28 33.41 1.81
CA GLY A 348 26.32 34.64 2.61
C GLY A 348 26.93 35.83 1.87
N ASN A 349 27.89 35.60 0.97
CA ASN A 349 28.58 36.69 0.25
C ASN A 349 27.84 37.22 -1.00
N THR A 350 26.73 36.59 -1.41
CA THR A 350 25.99 36.99 -2.63
C THR A 350 25.14 38.26 -2.45
N THR A 351 25.17 38.91 -1.28
CA THR A 351 24.25 40.03 -0.97
C THR A 351 24.91 41.41 -0.86
N ILE A 352 26.20 41.58 -1.14
CA ILE A 352 26.87 42.90 -0.95
C ILE A 352 27.60 43.46 -2.19
N ALA A 353 27.78 42.72 -3.28
CA ALA A 353 28.40 43.30 -4.48
C ALA A 353 27.80 42.74 -5.77
N SER A 354 26.84 43.46 -6.35
CA SER A 354 26.49 43.50 -7.78
C SER A 354 25.38 44.55 -7.98
N THR A 355 25.80 45.79 -8.16
CA THR A 355 24.99 46.82 -8.82
C THR A 355 24.97 46.48 -10.32
N GLU A 356 23.79 46.62 -10.95
CA GLU A 356 23.52 46.51 -12.40
C GLU A 356 23.39 45.11 -13.02
N GLU A 357 22.23 44.46 -12.79
CA GLU A 357 21.41 43.80 -13.83
C GLU A 357 19.98 43.49 -13.27
N PRO A 358 18.96 43.28 -14.12
CA PRO A 358 17.58 43.67 -13.83
C PRO A 358 16.86 42.79 -12.80
N LYS A 359 16.06 43.48 -11.98
CA LYS A 359 15.19 42.99 -10.89
C LYS A 359 14.54 41.62 -11.17
N ILE A 360 15.10 40.57 -10.58
CA ILE A 360 14.32 39.39 -10.16
C ILE A 360 14.34 39.34 -8.63
N THR A 361 13.35 40.03 -8.07
CA THR A 361 13.01 40.05 -6.66
C THR A 361 12.54 38.66 -6.23
N GLN A 362 13.45 37.86 -5.68
CA GLN A 362 13.14 36.49 -5.21
C GLN A 362 13.48 36.34 -3.72
N LYS A 363 12.81 37.10 -2.85
CA LYS A 363 12.73 36.77 -1.41
C LYS A 363 11.62 37.43 -0.59
N SER A 364 10.84 38.40 -1.09
CA SER A 364 9.63 38.88 -0.40
C SER A 364 8.30 38.37 -1.00
N THR A 365 8.35 37.73 -2.18
CA THR A 365 7.16 37.43 -2.99
C THR A 365 6.35 36.22 -2.53
N GLN A 366 6.84 35.38 -1.59
CA GLN A 366 6.15 34.12 -1.23
C GLN A 366 4.79 34.34 -0.54
N GLU A 367 4.65 35.38 0.27
CA GLU A 367 3.37 35.70 0.90
C GLU A 367 2.43 36.43 -0.06
N ASP A 368 2.99 37.25 -0.94
CA ASP A 368 2.24 38.08 -1.88
C ASP A 368 1.64 37.25 -3.02
N TYR A 369 2.35 36.25 -3.56
CA TYR A 369 1.78 35.38 -4.59
C TYR A 369 0.67 34.46 -4.04
N VAL A 370 0.74 34.06 -2.76
CA VAL A 370 -0.33 33.27 -2.14
C VAL A 370 -1.57 34.14 -1.94
N LYS A 371 -1.41 35.38 -1.48
CA LYS A 371 -2.53 36.33 -1.43
C LYS A 371 -3.11 36.58 -2.81
N LEU A 372 -2.27 36.77 -3.84
CA LEU A 372 -2.70 36.98 -5.22
C LEU A 372 -3.40 35.74 -5.81
N LEU A 373 -2.95 34.53 -5.45
CA LEU A 373 -3.61 33.27 -5.80
C LEU A 373 -5.00 33.16 -5.18
N LEU A 374 -5.15 33.52 -3.91
CA LEU A 374 -6.41 33.44 -3.18
C LEU A 374 -7.39 34.55 -3.59
N SER A 375 -6.91 35.77 -3.82
CA SER A 375 -7.73 36.87 -4.34
C SER A 375 -8.23 36.57 -5.75
N PHE A 376 -7.35 36.07 -6.64
CA PHE A 376 -7.74 35.65 -7.99
C PHE A 376 -8.81 34.55 -7.96
N TYR A 377 -8.69 33.58 -7.03
CA TYR A 377 -9.71 32.55 -6.86
C TYR A 377 -11.05 33.12 -6.39
N LEU A 378 -11.02 34.05 -5.42
CA LEU A 378 -12.23 34.74 -4.95
C LEU A 378 -12.92 35.53 -6.06
N GLU A 379 -12.16 36.27 -6.86
CA GLU A 379 -12.65 37.08 -7.98
C GLU A 379 -13.23 36.22 -9.13
N ASN A 380 -12.73 34.99 -9.29
CA ASN A 380 -13.15 34.07 -10.37
C ASN A 380 -13.93 32.86 -9.84
N LYS A 381 -14.53 32.96 -8.65
CA LYS A 381 -15.19 31.85 -7.95
C LYS A 381 -16.24 31.15 -8.81
N GLU A 382 -17.05 31.92 -9.53
CA GLU A 382 -18.11 31.39 -10.41
C GLU A 382 -17.52 30.60 -11.60
N LYS A 383 -16.41 31.06 -12.17
CA LYS A 383 -15.71 30.32 -13.24
C LYS A 383 -15.06 29.02 -12.76
N PHE A 384 -14.71 28.94 -11.47
CA PHE A 384 -14.21 27.70 -10.86
C PHE A 384 -15.32 26.72 -10.46
N ARG A 385 -16.56 27.22 -10.31
CA ARG A 385 -17.77 26.43 -10.02
C ARG A 385 -18.43 25.91 -11.29
N ASP A 386 -18.27 26.61 -12.41
CA ASP A 386 -18.81 26.19 -13.71
C ASP A 386 -18.19 24.85 -14.19
N PRO A 387 -19.00 23.79 -14.34
CA PRO A 387 -18.52 22.48 -14.81
C PRO A 387 -18.09 22.47 -16.28
N LEU A 388 -18.53 23.44 -17.10
CA LEU A 388 -18.15 23.57 -18.50
C LEU A 388 -16.78 24.23 -18.67
N ILE A 389 -16.28 24.91 -17.65
CA ILE A 389 -14.97 25.56 -17.66
C ILE A 389 -13.91 24.65 -17.04
N LYS A 390 -12.92 24.25 -17.85
CA LYS A 390 -11.74 23.55 -17.34
C LYS A 390 -10.96 24.47 -16.40
N LYS A 391 -10.86 24.11 -15.12
CA LYS A 391 -10.14 24.86 -14.06
C LYS A 391 -8.70 25.26 -14.44
N LYS A 392 -8.01 24.41 -15.21
CA LYS A 392 -6.69 24.70 -15.77
C LYS A 392 -6.66 25.97 -16.63
N ASN A 393 -7.73 26.24 -17.38
CA ASN A 393 -7.83 27.43 -18.24
C ASN A 393 -7.99 28.71 -17.42
N VAL A 394 -8.68 28.63 -16.28
CA VAL A 394 -8.84 29.76 -15.36
C VAL A 394 -7.51 30.07 -14.68
N TRP A 395 -6.78 29.05 -14.21
CA TRP A 395 -5.45 29.23 -13.62
C TRP A 395 -4.43 29.84 -14.59
N ARG A 396 -4.51 29.51 -15.88
CA ARG A 396 -3.64 30.04 -16.93
C ARG A 396 -3.67 31.57 -17.07
N ILE A 397 -4.76 32.22 -16.64
CA ILE A 397 -4.86 33.68 -16.63
C ILE A 397 -3.96 34.28 -15.54
N LEU A 398 -3.78 33.56 -14.43
CA LEU A 398 -2.98 34.00 -13.30
C LEU A 398 -1.49 33.64 -13.47
N THR A 399 -1.16 32.56 -14.18
CA THR A 399 0.22 32.06 -14.29
C THR A 399 1.26 33.12 -14.69
N PRO A 400 1.01 34.05 -15.64
CA PRO A 400 1.98 35.08 -15.99
C PRO A 400 2.23 36.09 -14.88
N LYS A 401 1.27 36.28 -13.96
CA LYS A 401 1.32 37.27 -12.88
C LYS A 401 2.09 36.77 -11.65
N ILE A 402 2.13 35.46 -11.42
CA ILE A 402 2.76 34.85 -10.22
C ILE A 402 3.97 33.97 -10.53
N GLY A 403 4.30 33.75 -11.81
CA GLY A 403 5.46 32.95 -12.21
C GLY A 403 5.37 31.47 -11.83
N LEU A 404 4.15 30.94 -11.68
CA LEU A 404 3.89 29.53 -11.42
C LEU A 404 3.20 28.88 -12.63
N SER A 405 3.42 27.58 -12.81
CA SER A 405 2.65 26.78 -13.77
C SER A 405 1.20 26.58 -13.30
N THR A 406 0.31 26.25 -14.23
CA THR A 406 -1.12 26.01 -13.91
C THR A 406 -1.31 24.92 -12.86
N GLU A 407 -0.48 23.87 -12.93
CA GLU A 407 -0.47 22.72 -12.04
C GLU A 407 0.06 23.09 -10.66
N GLU A 408 1.03 24.01 -10.57
CA GLU A 408 1.55 24.51 -9.30
C GLU A 408 0.54 25.41 -8.58
N CYS A 409 -0.18 26.26 -9.30
CA CYS A 409 -1.29 27.06 -8.76
C CYS A 409 -2.36 26.17 -8.14
N ASP A 410 -2.82 25.19 -8.91
CA ASP A 410 -3.86 24.25 -8.51
C ASP A 410 -3.43 23.37 -7.32
N ARG A 411 -2.20 22.84 -7.36
CA ARG A 411 -1.62 22.07 -6.25
C ARG A 411 -1.49 22.92 -4.99
N LYS A 412 -1.01 24.17 -5.10
CA LYS A 412 -0.86 25.09 -3.97
C LYS A 412 -2.23 25.40 -3.36
N PHE A 413 -3.24 25.71 -4.18
CA PHE A 413 -4.59 25.99 -3.72
C PHE A 413 -5.20 24.80 -2.98
N ARG A 414 -5.08 23.57 -3.51
CA ARG A 414 -5.56 22.36 -2.81
C ARG A 414 -4.90 22.14 -1.46
N ASN A 415 -3.59 22.36 -1.36
CA ASN A 415 -2.86 22.22 -0.09
C ASN A 415 -3.32 23.25 0.95
N LEU A 416 -3.57 24.50 0.52
CA LEU A 416 -4.13 25.55 1.37
C LEU A 416 -5.56 25.18 1.81
N LYS A 417 -6.40 24.67 0.90
CA LYS A 417 -7.75 24.19 1.21
C LYS A 417 -7.74 23.07 2.24
N GLN A 418 -6.86 22.08 2.09
CA GLN A 418 -6.75 20.99 3.06
C GLN A 418 -6.33 21.50 4.45
N THR A 419 -5.47 22.51 4.48
CA THR A 419 -5.06 23.16 5.73
C THR A 419 -6.26 23.86 6.37
N TYR A 420 -7.03 24.62 5.60
CA TYR A 420 -8.27 25.25 6.08
C TYR A 420 -9.25 24.24 6.67
N ILE A 421 -9.54 23.13 5.98
CA ILE A 421 -10.49 22.11 6.46
C ILE A 421 -10.10 21.61 7.86
N ARG A 422 -8.83 21.23 8.05
CA ARG A 422 -8.34 20.78 9.37
C ARG A 422 -8.45 21.86 10.44
N LEU A 423 -8.20 23.12 10.07
CA LEU A 423 -8.28 24.23 11.02
C LEU A 423 -9.73 24.60 11.37
N ALA A 424 -10.65 24.50 10.41
CA ALA A 424 -12.08 24.73 10.62
C ALA A 424 -12.71 23.61 11.47
N GLU A 425 -12.35 22.35 11.23
CA GLU A 425 -12.73 21.21 12.08
C GLU A 425 -12.26 21.42 13.53
N LYS A 426 -11.00 21.82 13.70
CA LYS A 426 -10.44 22.14 15.03
C LYS A 426 -11.12 23.34 15.69
N LYS A 427 -11.50 24.39 14.93
CA LYS A 427 -12.26 25.55 15.44
C LYS A 427 -13.65 25.10 15.93
N ARG A 428 -14.32 24.19 15.22
CA ARG A 428 -15.62 23.62 15.62
C ARG A 428 -15.52 22.75 16.88
N GLU A 429 -14.43 21.99 17.04
CA GLU A 429 -14.23 21.13 18.22
C GLU A 429 -13.79 21.91 19.47
N THR A 430 -12.97 22.95 19.32
CA THR A 430 -12.30 23.61 20.45
C THR A 430 -12.79 25.04 20.72
N GLY A 431 -13.57 25.63 19.82
CA GLY A 431 -14.04 27.01 19.89
C GLY A 431 -12.95 28.08 19.73
N LYS A 432 -11.68 27.69 19.57
CA LYS A 432 -10.55 28.63 19.50
C LYS A 432 -10.30 29.12 18.08
N ASN A 433 -10.22 30.44 17.92
CA ASN A 433 -9.82 31.07 16.67
C ASN A 433 -8.37 30.76 16.29
N ASN A 434 -8.10 30.74 14.99
CA ASN A 434 -6.80 30.42 14.43
C ASN A 434 -6.14 31.67 13.83
N ASN A 435 -4.85 31.89 14.10
CA ASN A 435 -4.07 33.02 13.60
C ASN A 435 -3.46 32.79 12.21
N TRP A 436 -3.97 31.83 11.44
CA TRP A 436 -3.45 31.52 10.11
C TRP A 436 -3.81 32.65 9.14
N PRO A 437 -2.83 33.30 8.49
CA PRO A 437 -3.04 34.55 7.74
C PRO A 437 -3.98 34.42 6.54
N TYR A 438 -4.22 33.20 6.05
CA TYR A 438 -5.10 32.92 4.93
C TYR A 438 -6.48 32.43 5.35
N TYR A 439 -6.75 32.29 6.65
CA TYR A 439 -8.00 31.72 7.16
C TYR A 439 -9.22 32.52 6.69
N ALA A 440 -9.17 33.85 6.81
CA ALA A 440 -10.25 34.74 6.39
C ALA A 440 -10.53 34.71 4.87
N TYR A 441 -9.52 34.42 4.03
CA TYR A 441 -9.75 34.22 2.60
C TYR A 441 -10.59 32.97 2.37
N PHE A 442 -10.31 31.88 3.09
CA PHE A 442 -11.07 30.64 2.99
C PHE A 442 -12.46 30.74 3.62
N GLU A 443 -12.64 31.47 4.72
CA GLU A 443 -13.97 31.81 5.23
C GLU A 443 -14.78 32.53 4.14
N LYS A 444 -14.22 33.52 3.43
CA LYS A 444 -14.93 34.17 2.30
C LYS A 444 -15.19 33.24 1.09
N ILE A 445 -14.32 32.26 0.86
CA ILE A 445 -14.51 31.29 -0.23
C ILE A 445 -15.63 30.29 0.12
N PHE A 446 -15.75 29.89 1.39
CA PHE A 446 -16.58 28.75 1.80
C PHE A 446 -17.79 29.10 2.68
N ASP A 447 -17.78 30.22 3.39
CA ASP A 447 -18.90 30.72 4.18
C ASP A 447 -19.70 31.76 3.37
N GLN A 448 -20.97 31.49 3.14
CA GLN A 448 -21.95 32.50 2.73
C GLN A 448 -22.68 33.05 3.96
N PRO A 449 -23.11 34.32 3.96
CA PRO A 449 -23.91 34.85 5.07
C PRO A 449 -25.26 34.14 5.08
N THR A 450 -25.51 33.37 6.14
CA THR A 450 -26.84 32.86 6.44
C THR A 450 -27.69 34.05 6.85
N VAL A 451 -28.58 34.50 5.98
CA VAL A 451 -29.62 35.48 6.36
C VAL A 451 -30.61 34.72 7.26
N PRO A 452 -30.87 35.16 8.51
CA PRO A 452 -31.80 34.46 9.39
C PRO A 452 -33.23 34.79 8.97
N GLY A 453 -33.94 33.78 8.48
CA GLY A 453 -35.39 33.85 8.29
C GLY A 453 -35.81 33.84 6.82
N THR A 454 -35.91 32.64 6.25
CA THR A 454 -37.02 32.20 5.38
C THR A 454 -36.83 30.73 5.02
N CYS A 455 -37.97 30.04 4.91
CA CYS A 455 -38.16 28.61 4.89
C CYS A 455 -37.72 27.90 3.60
N ASN A 456 -37.38 26.61 3.75
CA ASN A 456 -37.30 25.55 2.74
C ASN A 456 -36.65 25.90 1.39
N HIS A 457 -35.31 25.82 1.33
CA HIS A 457 -34.62 25.51 0.07
C HIS A 457 -34.02 24.11 0.17
N VAL A 458 -34.71 23.13 -0.42
CA VAL A 458 -34.17 21.79 -0.63
C VAL A 458 -32.89 21.94 -1.44
N ASN A 459 -31.83 21.29 -0.95
CA ASN A 459 -30.49 21.38 -1.49
C ASN A 459 -30.42 20.58 -2.80
N VAL A 460 -30.71 21.24 -3.93
CA VAL A 460 -30.68 20.65 -5.29
C VAL A 460 -29.28 20.09 -5.63
N ASP A 461 -28.22 20.58 -4.96
CA ASP A 461 -26.85 20.11 -5.13
C ASP A 461 -26.60 18.72 -4.52
N ASP A 462 -27.35 18.30 -3.49
CA ASP A 462 -27.14 16.99 -2.85
C ASP A 462 -27.86 15.86 -3.61
N VAL A 463 -29.03 16.17 -4.18
CA VAL A 463 -29.76 15.26 -5.07
C VAL A 463 -28.98 15.06 -6.37
N THR A 464 -28.48 16.14 -6.99
CA THR A 464 -27.71 16.05 -8.24
C THR A 464 -26.34 15.38 -8.04
N LEU A 465 -25.63 15.61 -6.92
CA LEU A 465 -24.39 14.86 -6.63
C LEU A 465 -24.64 13.37 -6.39
N SER A 466 -25.77 13.04 -5.75
CA SER A 466 -26.16 11.66 -5.48
C SER A 466 -26.56 10.94 -6.76
N GLU A 467 -27.26 11.62 -7.67
CA GLU A 467 -27.58 11.15 -9.02
C GLU A 467 -26.29 10.92 -9.83
N ILE A 468 -25.34 11.88 -9.82
CA ILE A 468 -24.07 11.76 -10.55
C ILE A 468 -23.22 10.61 -9.99
N LYS A 469 -23.17 10.44 -8.66
CA LYS A 469 -22.49 9.29 -8.02
C LYS A 469 -23.17 7.97 -8.35
N ARG A 470 -24.50 7.95 -8.54
CA ARG A 470 -25.23 6.75 -8.99
C ARG A 470 -24.85 6.43 -10.44
N VAL A 471 -24.94 7.40 -11.34
CA VAL A 471 -24.59 7.23 -12.76
C VAL A 471 -23.13 6.83 -12.97
N VAL A 472 -22.19 7.40 -12.21
CA VAL A 472 -20.77 7.01 -12.28
C VAL A 472 -20.54 5.58 -11.79
N ARG A 473 -21.27 5.14 -10.75
CA ARG A 473 -21.24 3.73 -10.31
C ARG A 473 -21.84 2.82 -11.36
N ASP A 474 -22.99 3.17 -11.93
CA ASP A 474 -23.64 2.38 -12.98
C ASP A 474 -22.76 2.27 -14.25
N ILE A 475 -22.04 3.32 -14.62
CA ILE A 475 -21.08 3.28 -15.76
C ILE A 475 -19.88 2.40 -15.43
N GLN A 476 -19.37 2.45 -14.19
CA GLN A 476 -18.25 1.63 -13.77
C GLN A 476 -18.64 0.15 -13.68
N ASP A 477 -19.83 -0.15 -13.14
CA ASP A 477 -20.39 -1.49 -13.03
C ASP A 477 -20.70 -2.07 -14.43
N LYS A 478 -21.23 -1.26 -15.36
CA LYS A 478 -21.37 -1.67 -16.76
C LYS A 478 -20.02 -1.97 -17.42
N LYS A 479 -19.01 -1.14 -17.19
CA LYS A 479 -17.67 -1.36 -17.75
C LYS A 479 -16.99 -2.61 -17.17
N ASP A 480 -17.25 -2.92 -15.90
CA ASP A 480 -16.69 -4.10 -15.26
C ASP A 480 -17.49 -5.37 -15.64
N ASN A 481 -18.79 -5.27 -15.87
CA ASN A 481 -19.61 -6.31 -16.51
C ASN A 481 -19.15 -6.57 -17.95
N ASP A 482 -18.91 -5.56 -18.77
CA ASP A 482 -18.43 -5.73 -20.15
C ASP A 482 -17.07 -6.44 -20.20
N LYS A 483 -16.18 -6.17 -19.22
CA LYS A 483 -14.91 -6.90 -19.10
C LYS A 483 -15.12 -8.34 -18.65
N PHE A 484 -16.07 -8.58 -17.75
CA PHE A 484 -16.41 -9.91 -17.28
C PHE A 484 -17.02 -10.75 -18.40
N GLU A 485 -17.93 -10.19 -19.20
CA GLU A 485 -18.50 -10.84 -20.39
C GLU A 485 -17.44 -11.17 -21.44
N ARG A 486 -16.51 -10.24 -21.72
CA ARG A 486 -15.36 -10.54 -22.59
C ARG A 486 -14.47 -11.66 -22.07
N LEU A 487 -14.28 -11.73 -20.75
CA LEU A 487 -13.52 -12.81 -20.13
C LEU A 487 -14.25 -14.14 -20.26
N LEU A 488 -15.58 -14.18 -20.05
CA LEU A 488 -16.39 -15.36 -20.26
C LEU A 488 -16.34 -15.84 -21.71
N GLN A 489 -16.43 -14.92 -22.68
CA GLN A 489 -16.34 -15.24 -24.09
C GLN A 489 -14.97 -15.85 -24.45
N HIS A 490 -13.87 -15.31 -23.92
CA HIS A 490 -12.54 -15.90 -24.14
C HIS A 490 -12.38 -17.27 -23.48
N ILE A 491 -12.98 -17.49 -22.30
CA ILE A 491 -12.99 -18.81 -21.64
C ILE A 491 -13.77 -19.81 -22.50
N GLU A 492 -14.91 -19.41 -23.06
CA GLU A 492 -15.73 -20.26 -23.91
C GLU A 492 -15.04 -20.61 -25.24
N GLU A 493 -14.41 -19.62 -25.89
CA GLU A 493 -13.56 -19.84 -27.07
C GLU A 493 -12.43 -20.83 -26.78
N SER A 494 -11.73 -20.64 -25.64
CA SER A 494 -10.67 -21.57 -25.22
C SER A 494 -11.20 -22.99 -25.00
N ASN A 495 -12.39 -23.13 -24.40
CA ASN A 495 -13.02 -24.43 -24.19
C ASN A 495 -13.47 -25.08 -25.51
N ASN A 496 -13.94 -24.28 -26.49
CA ASN A 496 -14.30 -24.77 -27.81
C ASN A 496 -13.07 -25.29 -28.57
N ILE A 497 -11.96 -24.56 -28.51
CA ILE A 497 -10.68 -25.00 -29.10
C ILE A 497 -10.22 -26.32 -28.46
N GLN A 498 -10.34 -26.43 -27.13
CA GLN A 498 -9.98 -27.66 -26.42
C GLN A 498 -10.87 -28.83 -26.82
N ARG A 499 -12.19 -28.61 -26.97
CA ARG A 499 -13.14 -29.63 -27.45
C ARG A 499 -12.80 -30.09 -28.86
N GLU A 500 -12.48 -29.16 -29.75
CA GLU A 500 -12.12 -29.49 -31.13
C GLU A 500 -10.79 -30.26 -31.20
N ARG A 501 -9.79 -29.85 -30.42
CA ARG A 501 -8.54 -30.59 -30.27
C ARG A 501 -8.78 -32.02 -29.80
N ASN A 502 -9.64 -32.21 -28.80
CA ASN A 502 -9.97 -33.54 -28.29
C ASN A 502 -10.70 -34.39 -29.34
N ARG A 503 -11.62 -33.81 -30.13
CA ARG A 503 -12.26 -34.51 -31.26
C ARG A 503 -11.26 -34.96 -32.31
N ILE A 504 -10.32 -34.09 -32.68
CA ILE A 504 -9.27 -34.42 -33.65
C ILE A 504 -8.39 -35.55 -33.12
N LEU A 505 -7.99 -35.48 -31.85
CA LEU A 505 -7.21 -36.54 -31.21
C LEU A 505 -7.97 -37.88 -31.20
N GLN A 506 -9.26 -37.88 -30.88
CA GLN A 506 -10.08 -39.09 -30.89
C GLN A 506 -10.20 -39.67 -32.31
N ALA A 507 -10.47 -38.82 -33.32
CA ALA A 507 -10.55 -39.25 -34.72
C ALA A 507 -9.22 -39.82 -35.25
N ILE A 508 -8.07 -39.40 -34.70
CA ILE A 508 -6.77 -39.97 -35.02
C ILE A 508 -6.59 -41.34 -34.34
N LEU A 509 -7.06 -41.48 -33.09
CA LEU A 509 -7.00 -42.75 -32.36
C LEU A 509 -7.90 -43.82 -32.97
N ASP A 510 -9.09 -43.45 -33.44
CA ASP A 510 -10.07 -44.37 -34.05
C ASP A 510 -9.69 -44.80 -35.49
N ARG A 511 -8.63 -44.21 -36.07
CA ARG A 511 -8.11 -44.57 -37.41
C ARG A 511 -7.00 -45.64 -37.37
N LYS A 512 -6.71 -46.20 -36.20
CA LYS A 512 -5.88 -47.41 -36.02
C LYS A 512 -6.78 -48.61 -35.79
#